data_AF-A0A956RAL6-F1
#
_entry.id   AF-A0A956RAL6-F1
#
_cell.length_a   1.000
_cell.length_b   1.000
_cell.length_c   1.000
_cell.angle_alpha   90.00
_cell.angle_beta   90.00
_cell.angle_gamma   90.00
#
_symmetry.space_group_name_H-M   'P 1'
#
loop_
_entity.id
_entity.type
_entity.pdbx_description
1 polymer ?
#
loop_
_entity_poly.entity_id
_entity_poly.type
_entity_poly.pdbx_seq_one_letter_code
_entity_poly.pdbx_strand_id
1 'polypeptide(L)' 'SVHQLVGGLRSGMGYVGAATVAQLQERARFRRISTQGLRESHVHDVIITKEAPNYRTE' A
#
# COMPACT_ATOMS: atom_id res chain seq x y z
N SER A 1 11.20 -3.91 -8.43
CA SER A 1 11.26 -5.34 -8.78
C SER A 1 9.85 -5.89 -8.87
N VAL A 2 9.53 -6.72 -9.87
CA VAL A 2 8.20 -7.35 -10.03
C VAL A 2 7.76 -8.07 -8.75
N HIS A 3 8.72 -8.68 -8.03
CA HIS A 3 8.46 -9.34 -6.76
C HIS A 3 7.83 -8.40 -5.71
N GLN A 4 8.32 -7.17 -5.60
CA GLN A 4 7.79 -6.19 -4.63
C GLN A 4 6.38 -5.73 -5.01
N LEU A 5 6.09 -5.62 -6.31
CA LEU A 5 4.76 -5.27 -6.81
C LEU A 5 3.76 -6.40 -6.52
N VAL A 6 4.11 -7.64 -6.83
CA VAL A 6 3.24 -8.81 -6.54
C VAL A 6 3.07 -9.01 -5.04
N GLY A 7 4.14 -8.82 -4.25
CA GLY A 7 4.09 -8.88 -2.79
C GLY A 7 3.14 -7.85 -2.19
N GLY A 8 3.23 -6.59 -2.63
CA GLY A 8 2.33 -5.52 -2.21
C GLY A 8 0.87 -5.80 -2.55
N LEU A 9 0.60 -6.26 -3.78
CA LEU A 9 -0.76 -6.62 -4.21
C LEU A 9 -1.36 -7.73 -3.34
N ARG A 10 -0.60 -8.81 -3.09
CA ARG A 10 -1.06 -9.94 -2.25
C ARG A 10 -1.34 -9.50 -0.81
N SER A 11 -0.50 -8.64 -0.25
CA SER A 11 -0.73 -8.05 1.07
C SER A 11 -2.06 -7.27 1.11
N GLY A 12 -2.28 -6.39 0.13
CA GLY A 12 -3.53 -5.65 -0.03
C GLY A 12 -4.76 -6.55 -0.18
N MET A 13 -4.67 -7.59 -1.01
CA MET A 13 -5.72 -8.60 -1.15
C MET A 13 -6.03 -9.32 0.17
N GLY A 14 -5.01 -9.58 0.99
CA GLY A 14 -5.17 -10.13 2.33
C GLY A 14 -5.98 -9.22 3.26
N TYR A 15 -5.68 -7.92 3.30
CA TYR A 15 -6.45 -6.95 4.11
C TYR A 15 -7.92 -6.86 3.71
N VAL A 16 -8.24 -7.03 2.42
CA VAL A 16 -9.61 -7.00 1.89
C VAL A 16 -10.30 -8.38 2.00
N GLY A 17 -9.56 -9.45 2.31
CA GLY A 17 -10.08 -10.81 2.33
C GLY A 17 -10.48 -11.32 0.94
N ALA A 18 -9.69 -10.99 -0.09
CA ALA A 18 -9.91 -11.38 -1.47
C ALA A 18 -8.90 -12.45 -1.91
N ALA A 19 -9.38 -13.60 -2.37
CA ALA A 19 -8.54 -14.68 -2.88
C ALA A 19 -8.18 -14.48 -4.37
N THR A 20 -8.94 -13.66 -5.09
CA THR A 20 -8.73 -13.37 -6.52
C THR A 20 -8.79 -11.87 -6.80
N VAL A 21 -8.24 -11.45 -7.93
CA VAL A 21 -8.29 -10.04 -8.36
C VAL A 21 -9.74 -9.58 -8.59
N ALA A 22 -10.59 -10.44 -9.13
CA ALA A 22 -12.01 -10.14 -9.30
C ALA A 22 -12.69 -9.88 -7.94
N GLN A 23 -12.40 -10.71 -6.93
CA GLN A 23 -12.92 -10.50 -5.57
C GLN A 23 -12.40 -9.21 -4.93
N LEU A 24 -11.14 -8.83 -5.20
CA LEU A 24 -10.59 -7.56 -4.73
C LEU A 24 -11.37 -6.39 -5.34
N GLN A 25 -11.61 -6.42 -6.65
CA GLN A 25 -12.35 -5.38 -7.36
C GLN A 25 -13.80 -5.27 -6.88
N GLU A 26 -14.44 -6.39 -6.54
CA GLU A 26 -15.82 -6.42 -6.04
C GLU A 26 -15.93 -5.96 -4.58
N ARG A 27 -15.00 -6.36 -3.72
CA ARG A 27 -15.09 -6.17 -2.25
C ARG A 27 -14.41 -4.90 -1.75
N ALA A 28 -13.42 -4.38 -2.48
CA ALA A 28 -12.66 -3.22 -2.03
C ALA A 28 -13.57 -2.01 -1.81
N ARG A 29 -13.33 -1.29 -0.71
CA ARG A 29 -14.02 -0.04 -0.40
C ARG A 29 -12.99 1.06 -0.26
N PHE A 30 -13.17 2.12 -1.05
CA PHE A 30 -12.34 3.30 -0.99
C PHE A 30 -13.00 4.36 -0.12
N ARG A 31 -12.18 5.07 0.65
CA ARG A 31 -12.59 6.25 1.40
C ARG A 31 -11.74 7.43 0.93
N ARG A 32 -12.39 8.60 0.82
CA ARG A 32 -11.68 9.83 0.53
C ARG A 32 -10.90 10.24 1.78
N ILE A 33 -9.62 10.54 1.59
CA ILE A 33 -8.74 11.08 2.64
C ILE A 33 -8.44 12.57 2.36
N SER A 34 -8.03 13.29 3.40
CA SER A 34 -7.52 14.66 3.27
C SER A 34 -6.05 14.65 2.83
N THR A 35 -5.53 15.84 2.50
CA THR A 35 -4.09 16.02 2.24
C THR A 35 -3.25 15.76 3.50
N GLN A 36 -3.79 16.02 4.70
CA GLN A 36 -3.13 15.66 5.95
C GLN A 36 -3.08 14.14 6.13
N GLY A 37 -4.18 13.43 5.83
CA GLY A 37 -4.21 11.97 5.89
C GLY A 37 -3.26 11.31 4.89
N LEU A 38 -3.01 11.94 3.74
CA LEU A 38 -1.97 11.49 2.82
C LEU A 38 -0.57 11.58 3.45
N ARG A 39 -0.23 12.72 4.08
CA ARG A 39 1.06 12.88 4.77
C ARG A 39 1.24 11.88 5.91
N GLU A 40 0.18 11.66 6.69
CA GLU A 40 0.16 10.66 7.76
C GLU A 40 0.38 9.23 7.24
N SER A 41 -0.15 8.91 6.05
CA SER A 41 0.01 7.57 5.47
C SER A 41 1.43 7.29 4.97
N HIS A 42 2.18 8.34 4.63
CA HIS A 42 3.60 8.23 4.29
C HIS A 42 4.46 8.18 5.55
N VAL A 43 5.69 7.68 5.43
CA VAL A 43 6.70 7.82 6.49
C VAL A 43 6.87 9.30 6.84
N HIS A 44 6.68 9.66 8.10
CA HIS A 44 6.80 11.03 8.61
C HIS A 44 7.51 11.02 9.98
N ASP A 45 8.13 12.16 10.32
CA ASP A 45 8.81 12.43 11.61
C ASP A 45 9.95 11.46 12.01
N VAL A 46 10.58 10.81 11.02
CA VAL A 46 11.73 9.92 11.23
C VAL A 46 12.80 10.09 10.14
N ILE A 47 14.04 9.77 10.48
CA ILE A 47 15.15 9.71 9.53
C ILE A 47 15.25 8.29 8.98
N ILE A 48 15.12 8.14 7.66
CA ILE A 48 15.32 6.85 6.98
C ILE A 48 16.83 6.58 6.91
N THR A 49 17.32 5.66 7.74
CA THR A 49 18.74 5.28 7.79
C THR A 49 19.11 4.17 6.80
N LYS A 50 18.11 3.45 6.29
CA LYS A 50 18.26 2.39 5.30
C LYS A 50 17.07 2.39 4.35
N GLU A 51 17.35 2.35 3.05
CA GLU A 51 16.29 2.30 2.05
C GLU A 51 15.55 0.97 2.04
N ALA A 52 14.22 1.04 1.91
CA ALA A 52 13.38 -0.12 1.75
C ALA A 52 13.21 -0.46 0.26
N PRO A 53 13.28 -1.75 -0.13
CA PRO A 53 13.24 -2.16 -1.54
C PRO A 53 11.88 -1.90 -2.23
N ASN A 54 10.83 -1.60 -1.46
CA ASN A 54 9.45 -1.37 -1.88
C ASN A 54 8.93 0.05 -1.58
N TYR A 55 9.77 0.94 -1.04
CA TYR A 55 9.38 2.31 -0.70
C TYR A 55 10.43 3.27 -1.26
N ARG A 56 10.18 3.75 -2.49
CA ARG A 56 11.00 4.74 -3.18
C ARG A 56 10.26 6.07 -3.17
N THR A 57 10.87 7.06 -2.54
CA THR A 57 10.45 8.46 -2.66
C THR A 57 11.06 8.98 -3.96
N GLU A 58 10.25 9.27 -4.97
CA GLU A 58 10.66 10.17 -6.05
C GLU A 58 10.69 11.61 -5.55
#